data_AF-A0A1Q7EFM5-F1
#
_entry.id   AF-A0A1Q7EFM5-F1
#
_cell.length_a   1.000
_cell.length_b   1.000
_cell.length_c   1.000
_cell.angle_alpha   90.00
_cell.angle_beta   90.00
_cell.angle_gamma   90.00
#
_symmetry.space_group_name_H-M   'P 1'
#
loop_
_entity.id
_entity.type
_entity.pdbx_description
1 polymer ?
#
loop_
_entity_poly.entity_id
_entity_poly.type
_entity_poly.pdbx_seq_one_letter_code
_entity_poly.pdbx_strand_id
1 'polypeptide(L)'
;MRSPKVQFEHPTQLAASTFLRAVAAGDAVTAWQRLSRETRGLLEGLYAARAQLALDRAAGVEPTGADARLAEVVAPLGRAILGALGGAARVGGFGVSAARLVDRATAYVLLLPDFGEERMVSEEEWKPSHLLAFVHESREWLVDLAQTAALSADAELPSPFGAIGAAGSDGGSRA
;
A
#
# COMPACT_ATOMS: atom_id res chain seq x y z
N MET A 1 20.03 18.27 -19.73
CA MET A 1 20.82 17.67 -18.64
C MET A 1 20.51 16.18 -18.57
N ARG A 2 21.49 15.29 -18.37
CA ARG A 2 21.21 13.87 -18.11
C ARG A 2 20.63 13.77 -16.70
N SER A 3 19.42 13.25 -16.56
CA SER A 3 18.84 12.97 -15.25
C SER A 3 19.75 12.00 -14.49
N PRO A 4 20.03 12.24 -13.19
CA PRO A 4 20.80 11.30 -12.38
C PRO A 4 20.17 9.91 -12.43
N LYS A 5 20.98 8.87 -12.63
CA LYS A 5 20.50 7.49 -12.63
C LYS A 5 20.26 7.09 -11.17
N VAL A 6 19.01 7.11 -10.74
CA VAL A 6 18.61 6.65 -9.41
C VAL A 6 18.92 5.16 -9.31
N GLN A 7 19.82 4.79 -8.39
CA GLN A 7 20.14 3.40 -8.10
C GLN A 7 19.39 3.01 -6.82
N PHE A 8 18.52 2.01 -6.93
CA PHE A 8 17.85 1.44 -5.77
C PHE A 8 18.76 0.44 -5.08
N GLU A 9 18.80 0.48 -3.75
CA GLU A 9 19.57 -0.44 -2.92
C GLU A 9 18.83 -1.78 -2.76
N HIS A 10 17.50 -1.75 -2.80
CA HIS A 10 16.67 -2.94 -2.61
C HIS A 10 15.42 -2.93 -3.52
N PRO A 11 14.95 -4.09 -4.03
CA PRO A 11 13.80 -4.15 -4.93
C PRO A 11 12.50 -3.56 -4.36
N THR A 12 12.32 -3.55 -3.04
CA THR A 12 11.13 -2.99 -2.38
C THR A 12 10.97 -1.49 -2.63
N GLN A 13 12.05 -0.74 -2.87
CA GLN A 13 11.95 0.69 -3.16
C GLN A 13 11.25 0.95 -4.50
N LEU A 14 11.59 0.15 -5.51
CA LEU A 14 10.94 0.18 -6.81
C LEU A 14 9.49 -0.34 -6.69
N ALA A 15 9.27 -1.41 -5.92
CA ALA A 15 7.93 -1.95 -5.70
C ALA A 15 7.01 -0.92 -5.02
N ALA A 16 7.49 -0.24 -3.98
CA ALA A 16 6.76 0.83 -3.28
C ALA A 16 6.40 1.98 -4.23
N SER A 17 7.39 2.50 -4.96
CA SER A 17 7.19 3.59 -5.91
C SER A 17 6.20 3.22 -7.02
N THR A 18 6.29 1.97 -7.52
CA THR A 18 5.39 1.44 -8.54
C THR A 18 3.96 1.32 -8.00
N PHE A 19 3.80 0.76 -6.81
CA PHE A 19 2.51 0.59 -6.15
C PHE A 19 1.83 1.94 -5.87
N LEU A 20 2.54 2.89 -5.27
CA LEU A 20 1.99 4.22 -4.96
C LEU A 20 1.58 4.98 -6.22
N ARG A 21 2.39 4.93 -7.28
CA ARG A 21 2.03 5.54 -8.58
C ARG A 21 0.81 4.87 -9.21
N ALA A 22 0.71 3.53 -9.15
CA ALA A 22 -0.45 2.81 -9.65
C ALA A 22 -1.73 3.22 -8.90
N VAL A 23 -1.66 3.33 -7.57
CA VAL A 23 -2.77 3.83 -6.75
C VAL A 23 -3.16 5.27 -7.12
N ALA A 24 -2.17 6.17 -7.26
CA ALA A 24 -2.42 7.56 -7.64
C ALA A 24 -3.04 7.68 -9.05
N ALA A 25 -2.66 6.81 -9.98
CA ALA A 25 -3.18 6.77 -11.34
C ALA A 25 -4.50 5.99 -11.48
N GLY A 26 -4.97 5.32 -10.42
CA GLY A 26 -6.13 4.41 -10.49
C GLY A 26 -5.87 3.14 -11.32
N ASP A 27 -4.60 2.77 -11.51
CA ASP A 27 -4.20 1.55 -12.22
C ASP A 27 -4.38 0.33 -11.30
N ALA A 28 -5.59 -0.24 -11.34
CA ALA A 28 -5.96 -1.40 -10.53
C ALA A 28 -5.11 -2.64 -10.84
N VAL A 29 -4.68 -2.82 -12.09
CA VAL A 29 -3.89 -3.99 -12.52
C VAL A 29 -2.52 -3.95 -11.85
N THR A 30 -1.79 -2.84 -12.02
CA THR A 30 -0.46 -2.70 -11.44
C THR A 30 -0.53 -2.67 -9.91
N ALA A 31 -1.53 -2.02 -9.33
CA ALA A 31 -1.72 -2.01 -7.88
C ALA A 31 -1.92 -3.44 -7.35
N TRP A 32 -2.84 -4.20 -7.95
CA TRP A 32 -3.14 -5.59 -7.57
C TRP A 32 -1.93 -6.51 -7.66
N GLN A 33 -1.17 -6.42 -8.76
CA GLN A 33 0.04 -7.22 -8.98
C GLN A 33 1.12 -6.96 -7.92
N ARG A 34 1.11 -5.81 -7.25
CA ARG A 34 2.06 -5.48 -6.17
C ARG A 34 1.59 -5.90 -4.78
N LEU A 35 0.39 -6.45 -4.63
CA LEU A 35 -0.12 -6.92 -3.34
C LEU A 35 0.27 -8.37 -3.07
N SER A 36 0.50 -8.68 -1.79
CA SER A 36 0.72 -10.04 -1.27
C SER A 36 -0.49 -10.93 -1.53
N ARG A 37 -0.29 -12.24 -1.52
CA ARG A 37 -1.41 -13.19 -1.66
C ARG A 37 -2.43 -13.03 -0.53
N GLU A 38 -1.95 -12.83 0.70
CA GLU A 38 -2.80 -12.62 1.87
C GLU A 38 -3.65 -11.36 1.73
N THR A 39 -3.05 -10.26 1.30
CA THR A 39 -3.75 -9.02 1.01
C THR A 39 -4.80 -9.20 -0.08
N ARG A 40 -4.48 -9.89 -1.19
CA ARG A 40 -5.45 -10.16 -2.26
C ARG A 40 -6.65 -10.94 -1.75
N GLY A 41 -6.40 -11.99 -0.96
CA GLY A 41 -7.47 -12.78 -0.34
C GLY A 41 -8.36 -11.95 0.60
N LEU A 42 -7.77 -11.04 1.38
CA LEU A 42 -8.53 -10.09 2.21
C LEU A 42 -9.45 -9.22 1.34
N LEU A 43 -8.94 -8.63 0.26
CA LEU A 43 -9.71 -7.78 -0.63
C LEU A 43 -10.83 -8.53 -1.34
N GLU A 44 -10.58 -9.76 -1.77
CA GLU A 44 -11.61 -10.66 -2.34
C GLU A 44 -12.70 -10.95 -1.32
N GLY A 45 -12.35 -11.23 -0.07
CA GLY A 45 -13.31 -11.43 1.02
C GLY A 45 -14.15 -10.19 1.32
N LEU A 46 -13.52 -9.01 1.38
CA LEU A 46 -14.22 -7.74 1.56
C LEU A 46 -15.16 -7.43 0.37
N TYR A 47 -14.73 -7.75 -0.84
CA TYR A 47 -15.59 -7.66 -2.02
C TYR A 47 -16.77 -8.63 -1.94
N ALA A 48 -16.54 -9.90 -1.58
CA ALA A 48 -17.59 -10.89 -1.39
C ALA A 48 -18.66 -10.42 -0.41
N ALA A 49 -18.24 -9.92 0.76
CA ALA A 49 -19.14 -9.42 1.79
C ALA A 49 -19.98 -8.23 1.29
N ARG A 50 -19.34 -7.25 0.62
CA ARG A 50 -20.02 -6.06 0.09
C ARG A 50 -20.97 -6.38 -1.07
N ALA A 51 -20.59 -7.31 -1.93
CA ALA A 51 -21.39 -7.75 -3.08
C ALA A 51 -22.41 -8.84 -2.71
N GLN A 52 -22.45 -9.29 -1.46
CA GLN A 52 -23.30 -10.39 -0.98
C GLN A 52 -23.12 -11.68 -1.79
N LEU A 53 -21.87 -11.98 -2.15
CA LEU A 53 -21.48 -13.18 -2.89
C LEU A 53 -20.88 -14.23 -1.96
N ALA A 54 -21.06 -15.49 -2.32
CA ALA A 54 -20.24 -16.56 -1.76
C ALA A 54 -18.77 -16.38 -2.17
N LEU A 55 -17.84 -16.73 -1.27
CA LEU A 55 -16.41 -16.45 -1.45
C LEU A 55 -15.83 -17.12 -2.70
N ASP A 56 -16.28 -18.33 -3.03
CA ASP A 56 -15.89 -19.07 -4.24
C ASP A 56 -16.21 -18.31 -5.53
N ARG A 57 -17.23 -17.44 -5.52
CA ARG A 57 -17.58 -16.57 -6.66
C ARG A 57 -16.84 -15.24 -6.68
N ALA A 58 -16.31 -14.81 -5.54
CA ALA A 58 -15.57 -13.56 -5.40
C ALA A 58 -14.06 -13.75 -5.56
N ALA A 59 -13.55 -14.93 -5.24
CA ALA A 59 -12.14 -15.28 -5.29
C ALA A 59 -11.62 -15.42 -6.73
N GLY A 60 -10.29 -15.46 -6.83
CA GLY A 60 -9.58 -15.76 -8.08
C GLY A 60 -9.65 -14.61 -9.08
N VAL A 61 -9.58 -13.37 -8.59
CA VAL A 61 -9.60 -12.19 -9.46
C VAL A 61 -8.33 -12.15 -10.30
N GLU A 62 -8.48 -12.19 -11.63
CA GLU A 62 -7.34 -12.25 -12.52
C GLU A 62 -6.59 -10.91 -12.59
N PRO A 63 -5.24 -10.94 -12.58
CA PRO A 63 -4.40 -9.74 -12.62
C PRO A 63 -4.25 -9.15 -14.03
N THR A 64 -5.03 -9.60 -15.02
CA THR A 64 -4.88 -9.25 -16.44
C THR A 64 -5.69 -8.02 -16.85
N GLY A 65 -6.54 -7.51 -15.95
CA GLY A 65 -7.47 -6.41 -16.24
C GLY A 65 -8.68 -6.82 -17.09
N ALA A 66 -8.73 -8.07 -17.57
CA ALA A 66 -9.88 -8.62 -18.28
C ALA A 66 -11.03 -8.97 -17.31
N ASP A 67 -10.71 -9.23 -16.04
CA ASP A 67 -11.69 -9.45 -15.00
C ASP A 67 -12.33 -8.13 -14.56
N ALA A 68 -13.61 -7.96 -14.90
CA ALA A 68 -14.38 -6.76 -14.57
C ALA A 68 -14.44 -6.48 -13.06
N ARG A 69 -14.29 -7.50 -12.20
CA ARG A 69 -14.33 -7.36 -10.73
C ARG A 69 -13.12 -6.60 -10.19
N LEU A 70 -11.99 -6.63 -10.90
CA LEU A 70 -10.70 -6.13 -10.40
C LEU A 70 -10.77 -4.66 -9.94
N ALA A 71 -11.39 -3.80 -10.75
CA ALA A 71 -11.54 -2.38 -10.41
C ALA A 71 -12.37 -2.21 -9.12
N GLU A 72 -13.45 -2.98 -8.97
CA GLU A 72 -14.33 -2.92 -7.79
C GLU A 72 -13.65 -3.42 -6.52
N VAL A 73 -12.82 -4.45 -6.64
CA VAL A 73 -12.05 -5.07 -5.56
C VAL A 73 -10.96 -4.10 -5.06
N VAL A 74 -10.24 -3.44 -5.97
CA VAL A 74 -9.12 -2.55 -5.63
C VAL A 74 -9.56 -1.14 -5.24
N ALA A 75 -10.69 -0.64 -5.77
CA ALA A 75 -11.12 0.74 -5.54
C ALA A 75 -11.23 1.17 -4.05
N PRO A 76 -11.72 0.34 -3.11
CA PRO A 76 -11.69 0.66 -1.68
C PRO A 76 -10.28 0.91 -1.14
N LEU A 77 -9.30 0.10 -1.54
CA LEU A 77 -7.91 0.26 -1.14
C LEU A 77 -7.33 1.57 -1.69
N GLY A 78 -7.56 1.84 -2.98
CA GLY A 78 -7.13 3.09 -3.59
C GLY A 78 -7.69 4.30 -2.84
N ARG A 79 -9.00 4.32 -2.55
CA ARG A 79 -9.63 5.41 -1.78
C ARG A 79 -9.04 5.56 -0.38
N ALA A 80 -8.80 4.46 0.32
CA ALA A 80 -8.27 4.50 1.68
C ALA A 80 -6.84 5.06 1.71
N ILE A 81 -5.99 4.62 0.77
CA ILE A 81 -4.62 5.14 0.61
C ILE A 81 -4.63 6.61 0.24
N LEU A 82 -5.42 7.01 -0.76
CA LEU A 82 -5.51 8.40 -1.17
C LEU A 82 -6.05 9.28 -0.03
N GLY A 83 -7.00 8.78 0.77
CA GLY A 83 -7.48 9.48 1.96
C GLY A 83 -6.40 9.67 3.03
N ALA A 84 -5.67 8.61 3.36
CA ALA A 84 -4.62 8.63 4.37
C ALA A 84 -3.41 9.49 3.96
N LEU A 85 -3.04 9.45 2.68
CA LEU A 85 -1.84 10.10 2.15
C LEU A 85 -2.10 11.50 1.56
N GLY A 86 -3.32 12.04 1.69
CA GLY A 86 -3.63 13.42 1.29
C GLY A 86 -3.88 13.62 -0.21
N GLY A 87 -4.31 12.58 -0.92
CA GLY A 87 -4.79 12.63 -2.31
C GLY A 87 -3.77 12.23 -3.38
N ALA A 88 -4.25 12.04 -4.60
CA ALA A 88 -3.45 11.51 -5.72
C ALA A 88 -2.21 12.35 -6.04
N ALA A 89 -2.32 13.69 -5.95
CA ALA A 89 -1.22 14.61 -6.20
C ALA A 89 -0.05 14.42 -5.22
N ARG A 90 -0.33 14.03 -3.97
CA ARG A 90 0.69 13.81 -2.93
C ARG A 90 1.27 12.40 -2.94
N VAL A 91 0.44 11.39 -3.21
CA VAL A 91 0.86 9.97 -3.20
C VAL A 91 2.05 9.72 -4.13
N GLY A 92 2.06 10.36 -5.31
CA GLY A 92 3.17 10.22 -6.26
C GLY A 92 4.47 10.94 -5.87
N GLY A 93 4.42 11.85 -4.90
CA GLY A 93 5.54 12.69 -4.46
C GLY A 93 6.33 12.15 -3.26
N PHE A 94 5.86 11.08 -2.60
CA PHE A 94 6.58 10.51 -1.46
C PHE A 94 7.98 10.03 -1.84
N GLY A 95 8.96 10.43 -1.04
CA GLY A 95 10.28 9.81 -1.06
C GLY A 95 10.20 8.41 -0.44
N VAL A 96 10.89 7.45 -1.05
CA VAL A 96 10.97 6.07 -0.53
C VAL A 96 12.38 5.84 0.01
N SER A 97 12.49 5.59 1.31
CA SER A 97 13.79 5.32 1.96
C SER A 97 14.45 4.04 1.44
N ALA A 98 15.71 3.83 1.81
CA ALA A 98 16.31 2.50 1.75
C ALA A 98 15.47 1.49 2.55
N ALA A 99 15.47 0.24 2.09
CA ALA A 99 14.75 -0.83 2.77
C ALA A 99 15.38 -1.18 4.13
N ARG A 100 14.54 -1.66 5.03
CA ARG A 100 14.93 -2.26 6.30
C ARG A 100 14.44 -3.70 6.30
N LEU A 101 15.35 -4.65 6.50
CA LEU A 101 15.00 -6.06 6.64
C LEU A 101 14.61 -6.32 8.09
N VAL A 102 13.42 -6.89 8.29
CA VAL A 102 12.98 -7.41 9.59
C VAL A 102 13.51 -8.83 9.74
N ASP A 103 13.36 -9.62 8.68
CA ASP A 103 13.89 -10.97 8.56
C ASP A 103 14.20 -11.30 7.09
N ARG A 104 14.33 -12.58 6.72
CA ARG A 104 14.65 -13.02 5.36
C ARG A 104 13.48 -12.89 4.36
N ALA A 105 12.26 -12.84 4.85
CA ALA A 105 11.03 -12.80 4.09
C ALA A 105 10.23 -11.51 4.33
N THR A 106 10.61 -10.66 5.28
CA THR A 106 9.91 -9.43 5.63
C THR A 106 10.84 -8.22 5.57
N ALA A 107 10.39 -7.17 4.89
CA ALA A 107 11.08 -5.89 4.79
C ALA A 107 10.09 -4.74 4.86
N TYR A 108 10.55 -3.54 5.20
CA TYR A 108 9.75 -2.33 5.06
C TYR A 108 10.56 -1.17 4.48
N VAL A 109 9.84 -0.17 3.97
CA VAL A 109 10.39 1.13 3.57
C VAL A 109 9.62 2.23 4.28
N LEU A 110 10.29 3.34 4.55
CA LEU A 110 9.68 4.54 5.11
C LEU A 110 9.23 5.46 3.98
N LEU A 111 8.04 6.04 4.14
CA LEU A 111 7.49 7.05 3.25
C LEU A 111 7.82 8.43 3.80
N LEU A 112 8.73 9.10 3.13
CA LEU A 112 9.20 10.44 3.46
C LEU A 112 8.29 11.47 2.77
N PRO A 113 7.83 12.51 3.49
CA PRO A 113 6.99 13.55 2.90
C PRO A 113 7.58 14.12 1.62
N ASP A 114 6.70 14.55 0.70
CA ASP A 114 7.13 15.39 -0.42
C ASP A 114 7.44 16.80 0.10
N PHE A 115 8.68 17.25 -0.13
CA PHE A 115 9.16 18.57 0.31
C PHE A 115 9.12 19.62 -0.81
N GLY A 116 8.70 19.25 -2.02
CA GLY A 116 8.71 20.12 -3.20
C GLY A 116 10.12 20.36 -3.77
N GLU A 117 10.22 21.26 -4.75
CA GLU A 117 11.50 21.59 -5.38
C GLU A 117 12.35 22.52 -4.49
N GLU A 118 13.62 22.14 -4.29
CA GLU A 118 14.72 22.96 -3.76
C GLU A 118 14.48 23.64 -2.41
N ARG A 119 13.82 22.95 -1.47
CA ARG A 119 13.71 23.41 -0.08
C ARG A 119 14.73 22.70 0.82
N MET A 120 15.54 23.47 1.55
CA MET A 120 16.25 22.95 2.71
C MET A 120 15.24 22.70 3.83
N VAL A 121 15.11 21.44 4.26
CA VAL A 121 14.20 21.01 5.30
C VAL A 121 14.97 20.75 6.59
N SER A 122 14.39 21.11 7.72
CA SER A 122 14.98 20.78 9.01
C SER A 122 14.86 19.27 9.27
N GLU A 123 15.69 18.75 10.18
CA GLU A 123 15.59 17.34 10.61
C GLU A 123 14.19 17.01 11.19
N GLU A 124 13.53 18.00 11.80
CA GLU A 124 12.18 17.87 12.34
C GLU A 124 11.12 17.67 11.25
N GLU A 125 11.34 18.25 10.07
CA GLU A 125 10.50 18.07 8.89
C GLU A 125 10.81 16.74 8.16
N TRP A 126 12.02 16.21 8.34
CA TRP A 126 12.49 14.96 7.73
C TRP A 126 12.09 13.70 8.51
N LYS A 127 10.89 13.68 9.09
CA LYS A 127 10.37 12.50 9.76
C LYS A 127 9.58 11.61 8.80
N PRO A 128 9.74 10.29 8.87
CA PRO A 128 8.86 9.36 8.19
C PRO A 128 7.41 9.65 8.55
N SER A 129 6.56 9.70 7.54
CA SER A 129 5.13 9.91 7.75
C SER A 129 4.38 8.59 7.91
N HIS A 130 4.82 7.56 7.16
CA HIS A 130 4.19 6.25 7.07
C HIS A 130 5.29 5.23 6.73
N LEU A 131 4.92 3.95 6.72
CA LEU A 131 5.77 2.88 6.17
C LEU A 131 4.95 1.95 5.27
N LEU A 132 5.62 1.23 4.37
CA LEU A 132 5.05 0.10 3.65
C LEU A 132 5.86 -1.14 3.93
N ALA A 133 5.18 -2.19 4.39
CA ALA A 133 5.76 -3.50 4.59
C ALA A 133 5.61 -4.37 3.35
N PHE A 134 6.60 -5.24 3.17
CA PHE A 134 6.71 -6.17 2.07
C PHE A 134 7.01 -7.56 2.59
N VAL A 135 6.36 -8.54 1.99
CA VAL A 135 6.67 -9.95 2.14
C VAL A 135 7.32 -10.49 0.87
N HIS A 136 8.26 -11.40 1.00
CA HIS A 136 8.94 -12.04 -0.12
C HIS A 136 8.21 -13.33 -0.51
N GLU A 137 7.46 -13.28 -1.60
CA GLU A 137 6.65 -14.38 -2.12
C GLU A 137 6.97 -14.61 -3.60
N SER A 138 7.06 -15.86 -4.04
CA SER A 138 7.23 -16.18 -5.47
C SER A 138 8.41 -15.45 -6.15
N ARG A 139 9.48 -15.18 -5.39
CA ARG A 139 10.69 -14.43 -5.82
C ARG A 139 10.47 -12.93 -6.04
N GLU A 140 9.37 -12.37 -5.54
CA GLU A 140 9.05 -10.96 -5.59
C GLU A 140 8.79 -10.41 -4.18
N TRP A 141 9.00 -9.11 -4.01
CA TRP A 141 8.60 -8.39 -2.80
C TRP A 141 7.25 -7.72 -3.05
N LEU A 142 6.25 -8.10 -2.25
CA LEU A 142 4.86 -7.69 -2.41
C LEU A 142 4.38 -6.95 -1.18
N VAL A 143 3.60 -5.89 -1.38
CA VAL A 143 3.01 -5.06 -0.32
C VAL A 143 2.03 -5.89 0.49
N ASP A 144 2.20 -5.90 1.81
CA ASP A 144 1.33 -6.62 2.72
C ASP A 144 0.63 -5.68 3.71
N LEU A 145 -0.70 -5.70 3.72
CA LEU A 145 -1.51 -4.81 4.55
C LEU A 145 -1.39 -5.14 6.04
N ALA A 146 -1.41 -6.42 6.40
CA ALA A 146 -1.37 -6.86 7.79
C ALA A 146 0.00 -6.54 8.41
N GLN A 147 1.08 -6.86 7.70
CA GLN A 147 2.44 -6.53 8.13
C GLN A 147 2.67 -5.03 8.19
N THR A 148 2.13 -4.27 7.25
CA THR A 148 2.23 -2.81 7.30
C THR A 148 1.51 -2.26 8.52
N ALA A 149 0.30 -2.74 8.83
CA ALA A 149 -0.44 -2.31 10.01
C ALA A 149 0.32 -2.63 11.30
N ALA A 150 0.84 -3.85 11.43
CA ALA A 150 1.62 -4.28 12.59
C ALA A 150 2.89 -3.44 12.78
N LEU A 151 3.72 -3.31 11.73
CA LEU A 151 4.95 -2.53 11.81
C LEU A 151 4.69 -1.03 11.99
N SER A 152 3.61 -0.49 11.44
CA SER A 152 3.23 0.92 11.66
C SER A 152 2.88 1.16 13.11
N ALA A 153 2.13 0.25 13.74
CA ALA A 153 1.80 0.33 15.16
C ALA A 153 3.06 0.26 16.04
N ASP A 154 3.96 -0.68 15.76
CA ASP A 154 5.23 -0.82 16.50
C ASP A 154 6.13 0.43 16.35
N ALA A 155 6.07 1.08 15.19
CA ALA A 155 6.83 2.30 14.89
C ALA A 155 6.11 3.59 15.32
N GLU A 156 4.92 3.50 15.93
CA GLU A 156 4.05 4.65 16.26
C GLU A 156 3.75 5.56 15.06
N LEU A 157 3.66 4.98 13.85
CA LEU A 157 3.33 5.67 12.61
C LEU A 157 1.88 5.36 12.19
N PRO A 158 1.19 6.32 11.54
CA PRO A 158 -0.12 6.05 10.96
C PRO A 158 -0.03 5.02 9.83
N SER A 159 -1.07 4.19 9.70
CA SER A 159 -1.18 3.24 8.59
C SER A 159 -1.49 3.97 7.29
N PRO A 160 -0.73 3.71 6.20
CA PRO A 160 -1.01 4.31 4.88
C PRO A 160 -2.27 3.73 4.23
N PHE A 161 -2.87 2.69 4.81
CA PHE A 161 -4.08 2.04 4.29
C PHE A 161 -5.37 2.54 4.93
N GLY A 162 -5.28 3.49 5.87
CA GLY A 162 -6.44 4.03 6.57
C GLY A 162 -7.31 2.93 7.21
N ALA A 163 -8.62 3.12 7.16
CA ALA A 163 -9.62 2.23 7.79
C ALA A 163 -10.01 1.02 6.92
N ILE A 164 -9.15 0.55 6.02
CA ILE A 164 -9.49 -0.62 5.19
C ILE A 164 -9.63 -1.86 6.10
N GLY A 165 -10.87 -2.34 6.25
CA GLY A 165 -11.19 -3.46 7.15
C GLY A 165 -11.68 -3.09 8.56
N ALA A 166 -11.86 -1.81 8.91
CA ALA A 166 -12.41 -1.40 10.21
C ALA A 166 -13.94 -1.50 10.34
N ALA A 167 -14.62 -2.15 9.38
CA ALA A 167 -16.04 -2.49 9.52
C ALA A 167 -16.18 -3.74 10.40
N GLY A 168 -15.88 -3.61 11.69
CA GLY A 168 -15.90 -4.74 12.64
C GLY A 168 -15.75 -4.42 14.12
N SER A 169 -15.65 -3.15 14.55
CA SER A 169 -15.51 -2.82 15.98
C SER A 169 -16.47 -1.74 16.52
N ASP A 170 -17.48 -1.32 15.74
CA ASP A 170 -18.53 -0.43 16.25
C ASP A 170 -19.85 -1.21 16.39
N GLY A 171 -20.00 -1.88 17.52
CA GLY A 171 -21.20 -2.68 17.81
C GLY A 171 -21.27 -3.14 19.27
N GLY A 172 -21.08 -2.23 20.22
CA GLY A 172 -21.08 -2.62 21.63
C GLY A 172 -21.07 -1.48 22.64
N SER A 173 -21.72 -0.36 22.37
CA SER A 173 -22.14 0.55 23.45
C SER A 173 -23.48 1.17 23.08
N ARG A 174 -24.54 0.60 23.64
CA ARG A 174 -25.79 1.33 23.88
C ARG A 174 -26.02 1.30 25.38
N ALA A 175 -26.06 2.51 25.94
CA ALA A 175 -26.75 2.83 27.17
C ALA A 175 -28.22 2.40 27.09
#